data_AF-A0A2H0L3D1-F1
#
_entry.id   AF-A0A2H0L3D1-F1
#
_cell.length_a   1.000
_cell.length_b   1.000
_cell.length_c   1.000
_cell.angle_alpha   90.00
_cell.angle_beta   90.00
_cell.angle_gamma   90.00
#
_symmetry.space_group_name_H-M   'P 1'
#
loop_
_entity.id
_entity.type
_entity.pdbx_description
1 polymer ?
#
loop_
_entity_poly.entity_id
_entity_poly.type
_entity_poly.pdbx_seq_one_letter_code
_entity_poly.pdbx_strand_id
1 'polypeptide(L)'
;MGNNDLFSINMISASDGWAVGESGGVYYYDGVNWSEFADLGVFNLNTINMLTGSGGWIVGDNGNLYEFAGGYASPGVYTSIVLDTDSAVNRDWQQVYWTETTPVGTAVSVALRSGNVAVPDGSWSAWSSELTNAAGNVITVVDARYLQYRVTLTTTDGAVTPTLEAITITYK
;
A
#
# COMPACT_ATOMS: atom_id res chain seq x y z
N MET A 1 -8.13 9.39 -31.71
CA MET A 1 -7.83 7.96 -31.51
C MET A 1 -7.51 7.40 -32.89
N GLY A 2 -6.40 6.66 -33.02
CA GLY A 2 -6.08 5.95 -34.27
C GLY A 2 -7.19 4.95 -34.60
N ASN A 3 -7.24 4.52 -35.86
CA ASN A 3 -8.31 3.68 -36.42
C ASN A 3 -8.15 2.19 -36.02
N ASN A 4 -7.71 1.93 -34.79
CA ASN A 4 -7.38 0.59 -34.29
C ASN A 4 -8.58 0.01 -33.55
N ASP A 5 -8.95 -1.21 -33.89
CA ASP A 5 -10.04 -1.92 -33.21
C ASP A 5 -9.65 -2.29 -31.77
N LEU A 6 -10.59 -2.16 -30.84
CA LEU A 6 -10.45 -2.59 -29.44
C LEU A 6 -11.11 -3.97 -29.28
N PHE A 7 -10.40 -4.89 -28.64
CA PHE A 7 -10.85 -6.28 -28.49
C PHE A 7 -11.33 -6.61 -27.09
N SER A 8 -10.81 -5.93 -26.06
CA SER A 8 -11.21 -6.16 -24.68
C SER A 8 -11.14 -4.89 -23.86
N ILE A 9 -12.06 -4.76 -22.91
CA ILE A 9 -12.10 -3.72 -21.89
C ILE A 9 -12.23 -4.36 -20.51
N ASN A 10 -11.52 -3.84 -19.53
CA ASN A 10 -11.62 -4.22 -18.14
C ASN A 10 -11.76 -2.96 -17.28
N MET A 11 -12.83 -2.87 -16.49
CA MET A 11 -13.07 -1.75 -15.58
C MET A 11 -12.82 -2.22 -14.14
N ILE A 12 -11.92 -1.54 -13.44
CA ILE A 12 -11.61 -1.80 -12.03
C ILE A 12 -12.57 -1.00 -11.15
N SER A 13 -12.96 0.19 -11.61
CA SER A 13 -14.00 1.03 -11.00
C SER A 13 -14.74 1.85 -12.06
N ALA A 14 -15.66 2.73 -11.64
CA ALA A 14 -16.32 3.66 -12.55
C ALA A 14 -15.36 4.70 -13.16
N SER A 15 -14.16 4.88 -12.58
CA SER A 15 -13.18 5.88 -12.98
C SER A 15 -11.77 5.29 -13.22
N ASP A 16 -11.66 3.98 -13.38
CA ASP A 16 -10.39 3.29 -13.59
C ASP A 16 -10.65 2.10 -14.52
N GLY A 17 -10.16 2.19 -15.75
CA GLY A 17 -10.44 1.24 -16.81
C GLY A 17 -9.29 1.07 -17.79
N TRP A 18 -9.24 -0.09 -18.42
CA TRP A 18 -8.20 -0.48 -19.35
C TRP A 18 -8.80 -1.12 -20.58
N ALA A 19 -8.25 -0.84 -21.76
CA ALA A 19 -8.66 -1.45 -23.01
C ALA A 19 -7.43 -1.87 -23.81
N VAL A 20 -7.58 -2.96 -24.57
CA VAL A 20 -6.52 -3.48 -25.45
C VAL A 20 -7.09 -3.79 -26.82
N GLY A 21 -6.24 -3.73 -27.85
CA GLY A 21 -6.69 -3.86 -29.23
C GLY A 21 -5.60 -4.21 -30.23
N GLU A 22 -5.82 -3.77 -31.46
CA GLU A 22 -4.92 -3.99 -32.58
C GLU A 22 -3.54 -3.39 -32.36
N SER A 23 -2.54 -4.04 -32.98
CA SER A 23 -1.16 -3.55 -33.05
C SER A 23 -0.62 -3.10 -31.68
N GLY A 24 -0.75 -3.97 -30.67
CA GLY A 24 -0.15 -3.73 -29.35
C GLY A 24 -0.78 -2.62 -28.53
N GLY A 25 -1.85 -1.99 -28.99
CA GLY A 25 -2.44 -0.83 -28.32
C GLY A 25 -3.02 -1.18 -26.96
N VAL A 26 -2.53 -0.51 -25.92
CA VAL A 26 -3.04 -0.53 -24.55
C VAL A 26 -3.49 0.88 -24.17
N TYR A 27 -4.73 1.01 -23.73
CA TYR A 27 -5.36 2.28 -23.40
C TYR A 27 -5.84 2.27 -21.96
N TYR A 28 -5.75 3.43 -21.31
CA TYR A 28 -6.18 3.66 -19.93
C TYR A 28 -7.25 4.75 -19.86
N TYR A 29 -8.21 4.56 -18.96
CA TYR A 29 -9.28 5.50 -18.65
C TYR A 29 -9.11 6.04 -17.24
N ASP A 30 -8.93 7.35 -17.13
CA ASP A 30 -8.71 8.06 -15.87
C ASP A 30 -10.01 8.55 -15.18
N GLY A 31 -11.17 8.10 -15.67
CA GLY A 31 -12.49 8.60 -15.22
C GLY A 31 -13.01 9.80 -15.99
N VAL A 32 -12.20 10.37 -16.88
CA VAL A 32 -12.60 11.50 -17.73
C VAL A 32 -12.32 11.18 -19.20
N ASN A 33 -11.10 10.75 -19.53
CA ASN A 33 -10.64 10.51 -20.88
C ASN A 33 -9.95 9.15 -21.03
N TRP A 34 -10.02 8.60 -22.23
CA TRP A 34 -9.16 7.50 -22.65
C TRP A 34 -7.87 8.05 -23.27
N SER A 35 -6.73 7.51 -22.87
CA SER A 35 -5.42 7.79 -23.46
C SER A 35 -4.67 6.50 -23.74
N GLU A 36 -3.73 6.53 -24.68
CA GLU A 36 -2.81 5.41 -24.91
C GLU A 36 -1.82 5.34 -23.74
N PHE A 37 -1.78 4.19 -23.08
CA PHE A 37 -0.87 3.92 -21.98
C PHE A 37 0.44 3.32 -22.49
N ALA A 38 0.35 2.35 -23.41
CA ALA A 38 1.50 1.70 -24.00
C ALA A 38 1.17 1.09 -25.38
N ASP A 39 2.20 0.94 -26.19
CA ASP A 39 2.22 0.10 -27.38
C ASP A 39 3.19 -1.07 -27.10
N LEU A 40 2.65 -2.29 -27.03
CA LEU A 40 3.42 -3.50 -26.72
C LEU A 40 3.93 -4.24 -27.97
N GLY A 41 3.77 -3.68 -29.17
CA GLY A 41 4.29 -4.21 -30.43
C GLY A 41 3.23 -4.33 -31.52
N VAL A 42 3.47 -5.17 -32.52
CA VAL A 42 2.59 -5.25 -33.72
C VAL A 42 1.50 -6.33 -33.64
N PHE A 43 1.48 -7.12 -32.57
CA PHE A 43 0.51 -8.20 -32.43
C PHE A 43 -0.77 -7.71 -31.74
N ASN A 44 -1.90 -8.32 -32.11
CA ASN A 44 -3.17 -8.02 -31.49
C ASN A 44 -3.19 -8.51 -30.05
N LEU A 45 -3.72 -7.67 -29.16
CA LEU A 45 -3.94 -7.98 -27.75
C LEU A 45 -5.41 -8.36 -27.57
N ASN A 46 -5.67 -9.63 -27.27
CA ASN A 46 -7.02 -10.20 -27.36
C ASN A 46 -7.83 -10.02 -26.07
N THR A 47 -7.15 -10.02 -24.92
CA THR A 47 -7.82 -9.86 -23.62
C THR A 47 -6.91 -9.21 -22.60
N ILE A 48 -7.54 -8.51 -21.67
CA ILE A 48 -6.91 -7.87 -20.51
C ILE A 48 -7.70 -8.21 -19.25
N ASN A 49 -6.98 -8.52 -18.18
CA ASN A 49 -7.55 -8.69 -16.86
C ASN A 49 -6.70 -7.93 -15.84
N MET A 50 -7.22 -6.82 -15.33
CA MET A 50 -6.58 -6.06 -14.27
C MET A 50 -7.16 -6.45 -12.91
N LEU A 51 -6.26 -6.68 -11.96
CA LEU A 51 -6.57 -6.98 -10.56
C LEU A 51 -6.51 -5.71 -9.71
N THR A 52 -5.68 -4.75 -10.12
CA THR A 52 -5.55 -3.41 -9.54
C THR A 52 -5.37 -2.37 -10.66
N GLY A 53 -5.40 -1.08 -10.32
CA GLY A 53 -5.14 0.03 -11.27
C GLY A 53 -3.82 -0.07 -12.06
N SER A 54 -2.90 -0.94 -11.65
CA SER A 54 -1.56 -1.06 -12.25
C SER A 54 -1.04 -2.50 -12.30
N GLY A 55 -1.89 -3.48 -11.96
CA GLY A 55 -1.53 -4.89 -11.88
C GLY A 55 -2.51 -5.78 -12.60
N GLY A 56 -2.01 -6.66 -13.45
CA GLY A 56 -2.85 -7.49 -14.30
C GLY A 56 -2.10 -8.24 -15.39
N TRP A 57 -2.86 -8.86 -16.28
CA TRP A 57 -2.35 -9.70 -17.35
C TRP A 57 -3.01 -9.35 -18.67
N ILE A 58 -2.22 -9.37 -19.74
CA ILE A 58 -2.68 -9.25 -21.12
C ILE A 58 -2.23 -10.49 -21.89
N VAL A 59 -3.13 -11.04 -22.70
CA VAL A 59 -2.82 -12.12 -23.63
C VAL A 59 -3.15 -11.66 -25.05
N GLY A 60 -2.23 -11.92 -25.98
CA GLY A 60 -2.37 -11.58 -27.39
C GLY A 60 -2.01 -12.73 -28.31
N ASP A 61 -1.95 -12.43 -29.60
CA ASP A 61 -1.59 -13.39 -30.64
C ASP A 61 -0.15 -13.92 -30.47
N ASN A 62 0.16 -15.04 -31.11
CA ASN A 62 1.49 -15.67 -31.13
C ASN A 62 2.08 -16.00 -29.76
N GLY A 63 1.23 -16.25 -28.76
CA GLY A 63 1.65 -16.62 -27.41
C GLY A 63 2.19 -15.44 -26.60
N ASN A 64 1.92 -14.20 -27.01
CA ASN A 64 2.27 -13.03 -26.21
C ASN A 64 1.46 -13.02 -24.92
N LEU A 65 2.18 -12.97 -23.80
CA LEU A 65 1.67 -12.81 -22.45
C LEU A 65 2.46 -11.67 -21.81
N TYR A 66 1.77 -10.64 -21.34
CA TYR A 66 2.37 -9.53 -20.63
C TYR A 66 1.82 -9.50 -19.20
N GLU A 67 2.73 -9.39 -18.24
CA GLU A 67 2.42 -9.14 -16.84
C GLU A 67 2.63 -7.66 -16.54
N PHE A 68 1.60 -7.02 -16.01
CA PHE A 68 1.72 -5.74 -15.34
C PHE A 68 1.94 -6.08 -13.88
N ALA A 69 3.18 -5.93 -13.41
CA ALA A 69 3.65 -6.44 -12.12
C ALA A 69 2.89 -5.90 -10.89
N GLY A 70 1.95 -4.97 -11.07
CA GLY A 70 1.22 -4.34 -9.99
C GLY A 70 2.01 -3.20 -9.40
N GLY A 71 1.30 -2.11 -9.13
CA GLY A 71 1.77 -1.08 -8.23
C GLY A 71 1.64 -1.49 -6.77
N TYR A 72 2.17 -0.65 -5.89
CA TYR A 72 2.06 -0.79 -4.45
C TYR A 72 0.61 -0.64 -4.00
N ALA A 73 0.16 -1.56 -3.15
CA ALA A 73 -1.16 -1.48 -2.54
C ALA A 73 -1.27 -0.27 -1.60
N SER A 74 -2.43 0.41 -1.63
CA SER A 74 -2.73 1.57 -0.78
C SER A 74 -4.09 1.36 -0.08
N PRO A 75 -4.16 1.38 1.26
CA PRO A 75 -3.02 1.41 2.19
C PRO A 75 -2.32 0.05 2.28
N GLY A 76 -0.99 0.06 2.44
CA GLY A 76 -0.23 -1.07 2.98
C GLY A 76 -0.20 -1.01 4.50
N VAL A 77 -0.48 -2.12 5.19
CA VAL A 77 -0.49 -2.16 6.66
C VAL A 77 0.48 -3.23 7.15
N TYR A 78 1.42 -2.82 8.00
CA TYR A 78 2.28 -3.72 8.77
C TYR A 78 1.90 -3.65 10.24
N THR A 79 1.56 -4.80 10.84
CA THR A 79 1.40 -4.89 12.30
C THR A 79 2.59 -5.65 12.86
N SER A 80 3.30 -5.02 13.80
CA SER A 80 4.44 -5.65 14.47
C SER A 80 4.03 -6.88 15.28
N ILE A 81 5.02 -7.70 15.62
CA ILE A 81 4.88 -8.65 16.73
C ILE A 81 4.58 -7.89 18.03
N VAL A 82 4.11 -8.62 19.04
CA VAL A 82 4.05 -8.09 20.40
C VAL A 82 5.48 -7.93 20.93
N LEU A 83 5.84 -6.70 21.26
CA LEU A 83 7.08 -6.37 21.94
C LEU A 83 6.89 -6.61 23.43
N ASP A 84 7.76 -7.42 24.02
CA ASP A 84 7.83 -7.67 25.44
C ASP A 84 9.09 -7.03 26.02
N THR A 85 8.93 -6.26 27.08
CA THR A 85 10.05 -5.63 27.80
C THR A 85 10.71 -6.55 28.82
N ASP A 86 10.16 -7.77 29.00
CA ASP A 86 10.51 -8.74 30.04
C ASP A 86 10.51 -8.16 31.47
N SER A 87 9.75 -7.08 31.65
CA SER A 87 9.65 -6.39 32.93
C SER A 87 8.59 -7.02 33.81
N ALA A 88 8.86 -7.08 35.12
CA ALA A 88 7.87 -7.44 36.13
C ALA A 88 6.90 -6.28 36.47
N VAL A 89 7.23 -5.06 36.02
CA VAL A 89 6.40 -3.85 36.20
C VAL A 89 5.98 -3.27 34.84
N ASN A 90 4.85 -2.58 34.81
CA ASN A 90 4.43 -1.82 33.65
C ASN A 90 5.48 -0.76 33.30
N ARG A 91 5.69 -0.52 32.01
CA ARG A 91 6.64 0.45 31.50
C ARG A 91 5.90 1.68 31.02
N ASP A 92 6.46 2.85 31.30
CA ASP A 92 5.96 4.11 30.79
C ASP A 92 6.60 4.34 29.40
N TRP A 93 5.77 4.17 28.36
CA TRP A 93 6.17 4.32 26.96
C TRP A 93 6.35 5.80 26.64
N GLN A 94 7.57 6.22 26.32
CA GLN A 94 7.91 7.64 26.20
C GLN A 94 7.66 8.19 24.79
N GLN A 95 8.45 7.78 23.82
CA GLN A 95 8.40 8.30 22.45
C GLN A 95 8.54 7.22 21.41
N VAL A 96 7.91 7.47 20.27
CA VAL A 96 8.12 6.74 19.02
C VAL A 96 8.61 7.72 17.94
N TYR A 97 9.65 7.33 17.22
CA TYR A 97 10.17 8.04 16.06
C TYR A 97 10.67 7.02 15.03
N TRP A 98 10.78 7.44 13.77
CA TRP A 98 11.14 6.54 12.68
C TRP A 98 11.88 7.27 11.56
N THR A 99 12.54 6.48 10.73
CA THR A 99 13.20 6.94 9.50
C THR A 99 12.39 6.48 8.31
N GLU A 100 12.03 7.42 7.45
CA GLU A 100 11.20 7.19 6.27
C GLU A 100 11.76 7.90 5.04
N THR A 101 11.45 7.35 3.87
CA THR A 101 11.49 8.08 2.61
C THR A 101 10.07 8.19 2.08
N THR A 102 9.59 9.42 1.93
CA THR A 102 8.23 9.74 1.46
C THR A 102 8.29 10.55 0.16
N PRO A 103 8.30 9.89 -1.01
CA PRO A 103 8.07 10.57 -2.28
C PRO A 103 6.75 11.36 -2.28
N VAL A 104 6.61 12.34 -3.17
CA VAL A 104 5.38 13.12 -3.32
C VAL A 104 4.17 12.20 -3.50
N GLY A 105 3.10 12.47 -2.74
CA GLY A 105 1.87 11.67 -2.78
C GLY A 105 1.91 10.41 -1.91
N THR A 106 2.97 10.20 -1.14
CA THR A 106 3.08 9.07 -0.19
C THR A 106 3.15 9.53 1.26
N ALA A 107 2.76 8.68 2.20
CA ALA A 107 2.92 8.94 3.63
C ALA A 107 3.09 7.65 4.46
N VAL A 108 3.75 7.78 5.60
CA VAL A 108 3.80 6.77 6.65
C VAL A 108 3.12 7.30 7.90
N SER A 109 2.32 6.47 8.56
CA SER A 109 1.82 6.75 9.90
C SER A 109 1.95 5.55 10.82
N VAL A 110 2.01 5.81 12.13
CA VAL A 110 2.17 4.78 13.16
C VAL A 110 1.06 4.90 14.20
N ALA A 111 0.40 3.79 14.51
CA ALA A 111 -0.47 3.67 15.69
C ALA A 111 0.11 2.66 16.67
N LEU A 112 -0.13 2.85 17.96
CA LEU A 112 0.34 1.94 19.02
C LEU A 112 -0.82 1.45 19.88
N ARG A 113 -0.64 0.30 20.50
CA ARG A 113 -1.47 -0.21 21.59
C ARG A 113 -0.63 -0.97 22.60
N SER A 114 -1.10 -1.06 23.82
CA SER A 114 -0.38 -1.73 24.91
C SER A 114 -1.31 -2.59 25.77
N GLY A 115 -0.74 -3.55 26.49
CA GLY A 115 -1.48 -4.44 27.38
C GLY A 115 -0.58 -5.28 28.27
N ASN A 116 -1.19 -6.03 29.18
CA ASN A 116 -0.48 -6.81 30.21
C ASN A 116 -0.57 -8.33 30.02
N VAL A 117 -1.02 -8.76 28.85
CA VAL A 117 -1.04 -10.17 28.43
C VAL A 117 -0.28 -10.33 27.12
N ALA A 118 0.46 -11.43 26.95
CA ALA A 118 1.35 -11.64 25.81
C ALA A 118 0.62 -11.79 24.47
N VAL A 119 -0.65 -12.22 24.49
CA VAL A 119 -1.50 -12.33 23.31
C VAL A 119 -2.59 -11.26 23.41
N PRO A 120 -2.69 -10.30 22.48
CA PRO A 120 -3.67 -9.23 22.57
C PRO A 120 -5.11 -9.76 22.62
N ASP A 121 -5.85 -9.33 23.63
CA ASP A 121 -7.25 -9.62 23.84
C ASP A 121 -8.03 -8.32 24.11
N GLY A 122 -9.26 -8.42 24.62
CA GLY A 122 -10.09 -7.25 24.95
C GLY A 122 -9.58 -6.40 26.12
N SER A 123 -8.53 -6.84 26.84
CA SER A 123 -7.92 -6.07 27.94
C SER A 123 -6.85 -5.09 27.46
N TRP A 124 -6.34 -5.27 26.24
CA TRP A 124 -5.42 -4.33 25.62
C TRP A 124 -6.11 -3.01 25.31
N SER A 125 -5.34 -1.93 25.26
CA SER A 125 -5.86 -0.64 24.79
C SER A 125 -6.37 -0.75 23.35
N ALA A 126 -7.30 0.13 22.99
CA ALA A 126 -7.51 0.44 21.59
C ALA A 126 -6.20 0.95 20.96
N TRP A 127 -6.11 0.85 19.63
CA TRP A 127 -5.07 1.56 18.89
C TRP A 127 -5.17 3.06 19.13
N SER A 128 -4.03 3.72 19.30
CA SER A 128 -3.94 5.18 19.31
C SER A 128 -4.44 5.78 17.99
N SER A 129 -4.58 7.10 17.94
CA SER A 129 -4.60 7.82 16.67
C SER A 129 -3.32 7.53 15.87
N GLU A 130 -3.43 7.64 14.55
CA GLU A 130 -2.27 7.59 13.65
C GLU A 130 -1.36 8.79 13.93
N LEU A 131 -0.11 8.50 14.27
CA LEU A 131 0.97 9.45 14.51
C LEU A 131 1.71 9.67 13.18
N THR A 132 2.02 10.92 12.86
CA THR A 132 2.56 11.29 11.53
C THR A 132 3.89 12.01 11.57
N ASN A 133 4.40 12.41 12.74
CA ASN A 133 5.68 13.09 12.85
C ASN A 133 6.84 12.09 12.95
N ALA A 134 7.54 11.80 11.86
CA ALA A 134 8.67 10.87 11.86
C ALA A 134 9.79 11.25 12.84
N ALA A 135 9.99 12.55 13.09
CA ALA A 135 11.02 13.03 14.02
C ALA A 135 10.70 12.73 15.50
N GLY A 136 9.46 12.38 15.82
CA GLY A 136 9.07 11.92 17.15
C GLY A 136 7.68 12.33 17.60
N ASN A 137 7.03 11.41 18.30
CA ASN A 137 5.73 11.60 18.94
C ASN A 137 5.78 11.05 20.36
N VAL A 138 5.12 11.77 21.28
CA VAL A 138 4.88 11.23 22.62
C VAL A 138 3.88 10.09 22.54
N ILE A 139 4.20 8.97 23.17
CA ILE A 139 3.30 7.83 23.26
C ILE A 139 2.32 8.08 24.41
N THR A 140 1.03 7.89 24.14
CA THR A 140 -0.05 8.16 25.11
C THR A 140 -0.91 6.93 25.43
N VAL A 141 -0.52 5.75 24.95
CA VAL A 141 -1.16 4.49 25.34
C VAL A 141 -0.84 4.16 26.79
N VAL A 142 -1.64 3.29 27.41
CA VAL A 142 -1.50 2.96 28.83
C VAL A 142 -0.16 2.31 29.15
N ASP A 143 0.38 2.59 30.35
CA ASP A 143 1.57 1.91 30.86
C ASP A 143 1.32 0.40 30.95
N ALA A 144 2.17 -0.38 30.29
CA ALA A 144 2.02 -1.83 30.24
C ALA A 144 3.35 -2.53 29.95
N ARG A 145 3.40 -3.84 30.19
CA ARG A 145 4.57 -4.67 29.86
C ARG A 145 4.76 -4.85 28.35
N TYR A 146 3.65 -5.02 27.63
CA TYR A 146 3.64 -5.35 26.22
C TYR A 146 3.16 -4.16 25.38
N LEU A 147 3.75 -4.03 24.19
CA LEU A 147 3.38 -3.02 23.20
C LEU A 147 3.28 -3.67 21.83
N GLN A 148 2.41 -3.13 20.99
CA GLN A 148 2.38 -3.43 19.57
C GLN A 148 2.20 -2.12 18.81
N TYR A 149 2.92 -1.96 17.71
CA TYR A 149 2.72 -0.88 16.76
C TYR A 149 2.17 -1.40 15.42
N ARG A 150 1.42 -0.54 14.75
CA ARG A 150 0.94 -0.70 13.37
C ARG A 150 1.50 0.45 12.55
N VAL A 151 2.01 0.14 11.38
CA VAL A 151 2.46 1.10 10.37
C VAL A 151 1.46 1.08 9.23
N THR A 152 1.02 2.25 8.79
CA THR A 152 0.18 2.42 7.61
C THR A 152 0.98 3.18 6.56
N LEU A 153 1.12 2.61 5.37
CA LEU A 153 1.81 3.16 4.21
C LEU A 153 0.73 3.56 3.19
N THR A 154 0.68 4.82 2.78
CA THR A 154 -0.28 5.29 1.78
C THR A 154 0.44 5.84 0.56
N THR A 155 -0.21 5.70 -0.58
CA THR A 155 0.17 6.35 -1.83
C THR A 155 -1.06 6.81 -2.59
N THR A 156 -0.94 7.94 -3.29
CA THR A 156 -1.90 8.40 -4.32
C THR A 156 -1.52 7.94 -5.72
N ASP A 157 -0.33 7.34 -5.89
CA ASP A 157 0.18 6.79 -7.14
C ASP A 157 0.64 5.35 -6.91
N GLY A 158 -0.06 4.39 -7.52
CA GLY A 158 0.27 2.97 -7.38
C GLY A 158 1.71 2.63 -7.83
N ALA A 159 2.38 3.43 -8.65
CA ALA A 159 3.78 3.18 -9.02
C ALA A 159 4.80 3.62 -7.95
N VAL A 160 4.36 4.33 -6.91
CA VAL A 160 5.24 4.96 -5.93
C VAL A 160 4.85 4.49 -4.53
N THR A 161 5.84 4.16 -3.68
CA THR A 161 5.61 3.76 -2.29
C THR A 161 6.45 4.60 -1.34
N PRO A 162 5.94 4.92 -0.15
CA PRO A 162 6.82 5.32 0.94
C PRO A 162 7.62 4.10 1.41
N THR A 163 8.72 4.34 2.10
CA THR A 163 9.49 3.30 2.78
C THR A 163 9.68 3.65 4.25
N LEU A 164 9.59 2.65 5.11
CA LEU A 164 9.97 2.72 6.51
C LEU A 164 11.30 1.97 6.68
N GLU A 165 12.35 2.68 7.07
CA GLU A 165 13.70 2.12 7.20
C GLU A 165 13.97 1.62 8.61
N ALA A 166 13.53 2.37 9.63
CA ALA A 166 13.69 2.01 11.02
C ALA A 166 12.60 2.65 11.87
N ILE A 167 12.22 1.99 12.96
CA ILE A 167 11.34 2.53 13.99
C ILE A 167 11.96 2.31 15.36
N THR A 168 11.94 3.33 16.20
CA THR A 168 12.49 3.30 17.55
C THR A 168 11.42 3.70 18.55
N ILE A 169 11.32 2.94 19.63
CA ILE A 169 10.40 3.16 20.74
C ILE A 169 11.21 3.20 22.03
N THR A 170 11.00 4.22 22.84
CA THR A 170 11.67 4.39 24.13
C THR A 170 10.69 4.23 25.29
N TYR A 171 11.18 3.73 26.42
CA TYR A 171 10.37 3.49 27.62
C TYR A 171 11.22 3.60 28.88
N LYS A 172 10.58 3.82 30.05
CA LYS A 172 11.26 3.91 31.35
C LYS A 172 10.69 2.99 32.42
#